data_AF-A0A1I1TB64-F1
#
_entry.id   AF-A0A1I1TB64-F1
#
_cell.length_a   1.000
_cell.length_b   1.000
_cell.length_c   1.000
_cell.angle_alpha   90.00
_cell.angle_beta   90.00
_cell.angle_gamma   90.00
#
_symmetry.space_group_name_H-M   'P 1'
#
loop_
_entity.id
_entity.type
_entity.pdbx_description
1 polymer ?
#
loop_
_entity_poly.entity_id
_entity_poly.type
_entity_poly.pdbx_seq_one_letter_code
_entity_poly.pdbx_strand_id
1 'polypeptide(L)'
;MVKSTFINLPPAKKDLIQQALLNEFGTYPLQEAQVARIVKDAGIARGTFYKYFIDLKDAYQYLYLCAMAELHVPIQRTSAYKPRLIYNMVVDFIKQTQCSKYVNLIRIHILYNESMVNHPFPSALLSQLSAQNWSAMVLSHGAIRMIFENPQQEKVILERFRSGLELLEKGAN
;
A
#
# COMPACT_ATOMS: atom_id res chain seq x y z
N MET A 1 -10.00 12.92 7.40
CA MET A 1 -10.75 12.83 6.13
C MET A 1 -10.49 14.11 5.36
N VAL A 2 -10.10 13.97 4.10
CA VAL A 2 -9.83 15.09 3.19
C VAL A 2 -11.04 16.02 3.10
N LYS A 3 -10.78 17.32 3.12
CA LYS A 3 -11.83 18.33 3.11
C LYS A 3 -12.49 18.41 1.73
N SER A 4 -13.78 18.70 1.71
CA SER A 4 -14.58 18.86 0.47
C SER A 4 -13.99 19.88 -0.50
N THR A 5 -13.33 20.91 0.03
CA THR A 5 -12.55 21.92 -0.70
C THR A 5 -11.48 21.33 -1.61
N PHE A 6 -10.85 20.23 -1.22
CA PHE A 6 -9.87 19.54 -2.06
C PHE A 6 -10.55 18.63 -3.09
N ILE A 7 -11.62 17.94 -2.68
CA ILE A 7 -12.39 17.03 -3.57
C ILE A 7 -12.92 17.78 -4.79
N ASN A 8 -13.35 19.02 -4.60
CA ASN A 8 -13.94 19.88 -5.62
C ASN A 8 -12.91 20.69 -6.43
N LEU A 9 -11.61 20.46 -6.25
CA LEU A 9 -10.60 21.15 -7.06
C LEU A 9 -10.69 20.76 -8.54
N PRO A 10 -10.38 21.69 -9.46
CA PRO A 10 -10.17 21.36 -10.86
C PRO A 10 -9.13 20.23 -10.99
N PRO A 11 -9.31 19.26 -11.91
CA PRO A 11 -8.44 18.09 -12.04
C PRO A 11 -6.95 18.46 -12.09
N ALA A 12 -6.56 19.44 -12.91
CA ALA A 12 -5.17 19.87 -13.02
C ALA A 12 -4.54 20.34 -11.69
N LYS A 13 -5.31 21.04 -10.83
CA LYS A 13 -4.81 21.46 -9.51
C LYS A 13 -4.71 20.27 -8.55
N LYS A 14 -5.64 19.33 -8.64
CA LYS A 14 -5.65 18.11 -7.83
C LYS A 14 -4.45 17.24 -8.18
N ASP A 15 -4.16 17.06 -9.46
CA ASP A 15 -3.04 16.28 -9.97
C ASP A 15 -1.70 16.89 -9.54
N LEU A 16 -1.57 18.22 -9.60
CA LEU A 16 -0.38 18.92 -9.14
C LEU A 16 -0.11 18.69 -7.65
N ILE A 17 -1.14 18.79 -6.81
CA ILE A 17 -1.00 18.51 -5.38
C ILE A 17 -0.71 17.03 -5.14
N GLN A 18 -1.39 16.10 -5.84
CA GLN A 18 -1.11 14.67 -5.73
C GLN A 18 0.33 14.34 -6.12
N GLN A 19 0.87 14.97 -7.16
CA GLN A 19 2.25 14.79 -7.57
C GLN A 19 3.22 15.25 -6.49
N ALA A 20 2.97 16.41 -5.85
CA ALA A 20 3.79 16.89 -4.75
C ALA A 20 3.72 15.97 -3.51
N LEU A 21 2.54 15.43 -3.20
CA LEU A 21 2.39 14.42 -2.15
C LEU A 21 3.16 13.14 -2.50
N LEU A 22 3.09 12.69 -3.76
CA LEU A 22 3.77 11.50 -4.24
C LEU A 22 5.28 11.64 -4.18
N ASN A 23 5.80 12.80 -4.58
CA ASN A 23 7.22 13.13 -4.48
C ASN A 23 7.68 13.09 -3.01
N GLU A 24 6.93 13.72 -2.10
CA GLU A 24 7.28 13.75 -0.68
C GLU A 24 7.22 12.35 -0.04
N PHE A 25 6.08 11.68 -0.13
CA PHE A 25 5.85 10.40 0.56
C PHE A 25 6.49 9.20 -0.14
N GLY A 26 6.90 9.34 -1.40
CA GLY A 26 7.77 8.39 -2.07
C GLY A 26 9.25 8.55 -1.71
N THR A 27 9.65 9.70 -1.16
CA THR A 27 11.05 9.99 -0.80
C THR A 27 11.30 9.81 0.69
N TYR A 28 10.36 10.24 1.54
CA TYR A 28 10.53 10.27 2.99
C TYR A 28 9.48 9.41 3.70
N PRO A 29 9.86 8.67 4.76
CA PRO A 29 8.90 8.10 5.70
C PRO A 29 7.97 9.18 6.27
N LEU A 30 6.76 8.79 6.70
CA LEU A 30 5.75 9.73 7.18
C LEU A 30 6.23 10.57 8.37
N GLN A 31 7.09 10.01 9.22
CA GLN A 31 7.70 10.72 10.37
C GLN A 31 8.64 11.84 9.95
N GLU A 32 9.29 11.70 8.79
CA GLU A 32 10.27 12.65 8.27
C GLU A 32 9.66 13.61 7.25
N ALA A 33 8.42 13.34 6.81
CA ALA A 33 7.71 14.14 5.83
C ALA A 33 7.44 15.57 6.35
N GLN A 34 7.44 16.54 5.43
CA GLN A 34 7.29 17.95 5.77
C GLN A 34 6.29 18.67 4.87
N VAL A 35 5.34 19.36 5.51
CA VAL A 35 4.39 20.25 4.80
C VAL A 35 5.12 21.30 3.98
N ALA A 36 6.26 21.82 4.47
CA ALA A 36 7.03 22.84 3.77
C ALA A 36 7.54 22.39 2.38
N ARG A 37 7.97 21.13 2.25
CA ARG A 37 8.42 20.57 0.97
C ARG A 37 7.25 20.37 0.01
N ILE A 38 6.15 19.80 0.51
CA ILE A 38 4.91 19.59 -0.28
C ILE A 38 4.40 20.91 -0.85
N VAL A 39 4.27 21.95 -0.02
CA VAL A 39 3.68 23.23 -0.47
C VAL A 39 4.59 23.99 -1.42
N LYS A 40 5.91 23.86 -1.25
CA LYS A 40 6.91 24.38 -2.18
C LYS A 40 6.80 23.70 -3.54
N ASP A 41 6.77 22.36 -3.55
CA ASP A 41 6.67 21.57 -4.78
C ASP A 41 5.32 21.78 -5.50
N ALA A 42 4.23 21.87 -4.74
CA ALA A 42 2.91 22.16 -5.27
C ALA A 42 2.67 23.65 -5.61
N GLY A 43 3.62 24.55 -5.35
CA GLY A 43 3.44 25.99 -5.61
C GLY A 43 2.24 26.62 -4.87
N ILE A 44 1.89 26.13 -3.68
CA ILE A 44 0.78 26.65 -2.86
C ILE A 44 1.29 27.27 -1.56
N ALA A 45 0.50 28.16 -0.96
CA ALA A 45 0.79 28.69 0.37
C ALA A 45 0.58 27.61 1.46
N ARG A 46 1.32 27.68 2.56
CA ARG A 46 1.18 26.74 3.69
C ARG A 46 -0.25 26.70 4.26
N GLY A 47 -0.92 27.85 4.36
CA GLY A 47 -2.31 27.90 4.80
C GLY A 47 -3.28 27.15 3.88
N THR A 48 -2.96 27.03 2.58
CA THR A 48 -3.76 26.30 1.61
C THR A 48 -3.69 24.78 1.85
N PHE A 49 -2.53 24.25 2.28
CA PHE A 49 -2.42 22.84 2.67
C PHE A 49 -3.46 22.48 3.75
N TYR A 50 -3.56 23.29 4.81
CA TYR A 50 -4.51 23.05 5.90
C TYR A 50 -5.98 23.33 5.53
N LYS A 51 -6.24 23.97 4.38
CA LYS A 51 -7.58 24.02 3.78
C LYS A 51 -7.97 22.70 3.12
N TYR A 52 -7.01 21.84 2.77
CA TYR A 52 -7.24 20.57 2.08
C TYR A 52 -7.13 19.37 3.02
N PHE A 53 -6.09 19.36 3.86
CA PHE A 53 -5.75 18.25 4.77
C PHE A 53 -5.70 18.74 6.21
N ILE A 54 -6.02 17.86 7.15
CA ILE A 54 -5.90 18.17 8.59
C ILE A 54 -4.42 18.26 8.98
N ASP A 55 -3.65 17.27 8.55
CA ASP A 55 -2.22 17.11 8.83
C ASP A 55 -1.56 16.27 7.73
N LEU A 56 -0.28 15.90 7.93
CA LEU A 56 0.45 15.02 7.01
C LEU A 56 -0.14 13.60 6.94
N LYS A 57 -0.68 13.08 8.04
CA LYS A 57 -1.25 11.73 8.08
C LYS A 57 -2.51 11.66 7.22
N ASP A 58 -3.38 12.67 7.27
CA ASP A 58 -4.58 12.79 6.43
C ASP A 58 -4.22 12.91 4.95
N ALA A 59 -3.20 13.70 4.60
CA ALA A 59 -2.69 13.81 3.23
C ALA A 59 -2.08 12.50 2.72
N TYR A 60 -1.33 11.81 3.57
CA TYR A 60 -0.74 10.50 3.27
C TYR A 60 -1.81 9.43 3.05
N GLN A 61 -2.78 9.32 3.97
CA GLN A 61 -3.88 8.36 3.87
C GLN A 61 -4.68 8.56 2.58
N TYR A 62 -4.94 9.82 2.22
CA TYR A 62 -5.57 10.15 0.95
C TYR A 62 -4.79 9.61 -0.25
N LEU A 63 -3.50 9.94 -0.34
CA LEU A 63 -2.67 9.50 -1.45
C LEU A 63 -2.56 7.98 -1.51
N TYR A 64 -2.39 7.33 -0.35
CA TYR A 64 -2.33 5.88 -0.25
C TYR A 64 -3.61 5.21 -0.74
N LEU A 65 -4.79 5.74 -0.39
CA LEU A 65 -6.07 5.23 -0.90
C LEU A 65 -6.20 5.38 -2.41
N CYS A 66 -5.72 6.49 -2.99
CA CYS A 66 -5.66 6.66 -4.44
C CYS A 66 -4.74 5.61 -5.08
N ALA A 67 -3.55 5.38 -4.52
CA ALA A 67 -2.62 4.36 -4.99
C ALA A 67 -3.23 2.95 -4.92
N MET A 68 -3.87 2.59 -3.81
CA MET A 68 -4.53 1.30 -3.66
C MET A 68 -5.72 1.13 -4.62
N ALA A 69 -6.47 2.19 -4.91
CA ALA A 69 -7.56 2.11 -5.89
C ALA A 69 -7.06 1.84 -7.32
N GLU A 70 -5.84 2.30 -7.67
CA GLU A 70 -5.23 2.09 -8.99
C GLU A 70 -4.49 0.74 -9.08
N LEU A 71 -3.80 0.34 -8.01
CA LEU A 71 -2.93 -0.84 -7.98
C LEU A 71 -3.62 -2.15 -7.62
N HIS A 72 -4.80 -2.09 -7.01
CA HIS A 72 -5.37 -3.27 -6.37
C HIS A 72 -6.54 -3.83 -7.17
N VAL A 73 -6.38 -5.08 -7.65
CA VAL A 73 -7.51 -5.93 -8.02
C VAL A 73 -8.17 -6.39 -6.71
N PRO A 74 -9.50 -6.22 -6.51
CA PRO A 74 -10.16 -6.62 -5.27
C PRO A 74 -9.75 -8.04 -4.87
N ILE A 75 -9.26 -8.21 -3.64
CA ILE A 75 -8.98 -9.54 -3.11
C ILE A 75 -10.29 -10.28 -3.12
N GLN A 76 -10.44 -11.24 -4.03
CA GLN A 76 -11.58 -12.13 -4.02
C GLN A 76 -11.51 -12.89 -2.71
N ARG A 77 -12.42 -12.55 -1.80
CA ARG A 77 -12.56 -13.22 -0.52
C ARG A 77 -13.13 -14.60 -0.78
N THR A 78 -12.27 -15.55 -1.13
CA THR A 78 -12.68 -16.94 -1.27
C THR A 78 -12.57 -17.59 0.10
N SER A 79 -13.65 -18.23 0.56
CA SER A 79 -13.61 -19.05 1.78
C SER A 79 -12.67 -20.24 1.62
N ALA A 80 -12.62 -20.82 0.42
CA ALA A 80 -11.70 -21.91 0.08
C ALA A 80 -10.26 -21.42 -0.03
N TYR A 81 -9.33 -22.20 0.54
CA TYR A 81 -7.90 -21.99 0.37
C TYR A 81 -7.49 -22.33 -1.08
N LYS A 82 -6.86 -21.37 -1.78
CA LYS A 82 -6.44 -21.53 -3.19
C LYS A 82 -5.00 -21.01 -3.36
N PRO A 83 -3.97 -21.84 -3.10
CA PRO A 83 -2.57 -21.38 -3.06
C PRO A 83 -2.11 -20.76 -4.38
N ARG A 84 -2.50 -21.34 -5.53
CA ARG A 84 -2.15 -20.79 -6.84
C ARG A 84 -2.76 -19.41 -7.10
N LEU A 85 -4.00 -19.18 -6.65
CA LEU A 85 -4.64 -17.88 -6.77
C LEU A 85 -3.91 -16.84 -5.92
N ILE A 86 -3.63 -17.18 -4.65
CA ILE A 86 -2.91 -16.30 -3.72
C ILE A 86 -1.52 -15.95 -4.26
N TYR A 87 -0.79 -16.93 -4.80
CA TYR A 87 0.51 -16.71 -5.43
C TYR A 87 0.42 -15.68 -6.57
N ASN A 88 -0.51 -15.89 -7.50
CA ASN A 88 -0.70 -14.99 -8.64
C ASN A 88 -1.06 -13.57 -8.18
N MET A 89 -1.92 -13.43 -7.17
CA MET A 89 -2.31 -12.12 -6.65
C MET A 89 -1.12 -11.33 -6.09
N VAL A 90 -0.19 -12.00 -5.40
CA VAL A 90 1.04 -11.36 -4.90
C VAL A 90 1.97 -10.99 -6.04
N VAL A 91 2.18 -11.89 -7.01
CA VAL A 91 3.02 -11.62 -8.19
C VAL A 91 2.46 -10.44 -8.99
N ASP A 92 1.14 -10.42 -9.23
CA ASP A 92 0.47 -9.35 -9.94
C ASP A 92 0.57 -8.02 -9.19
N PHE A 93 0.38 -8.03 -7.86
CA PHE A 93 0.54 -6.84 -7.02
C PHE A 93 1.97 -6.27 -7.10
N ILE A 94 2.99 -7.12 -7.00
CA ILE A 94 4.40 -6.70 -7.08
C ILE A 94 4.67 -6.09 -8.46
N LYS A 95 4.28 -6.78 -9.53
CA LYS A 95 4.49 -6.32 -10.91
C LYS A 95 3.77 -4.99 -11.19
N GLN A 96 2.49 -4.88 -10.82
CA GLN A 96 1.72 -3.66 -11.00
C GLN A 96 2.33 -2.49 -10.22
N THR A 97 2.75 -2.74 -8.98
CA THR A 97 3.40 -1.73 -8.16
C THR A 97 4.71 -1.26 -8.78
N GLN A 98 5.59 -2.18 -9.18
CA GLN A 98 6.89 -1.87 -9.79
C GLN A 98 6.76 -1.07 -11.09
N CYS A 99 5.70 -1.31 -11.87
CA CYS A 99 5.43 -0.60 -13.11
C CYS A 99 4.64 0.72 -12.92
N SER A 100 4.27 1.09 -11.69
CA SER A 100 3.45 2.27 -11.42
C SER A 100 4.26 3.48 -10.97
N LYS A 101 3.67 4.67 -11.11
CA LYS A 101 4.17 5.90 -10.47
C LYS A 101 4.21 5.83 -8.94
N TYR A 102 3.48 4.88 -8.34
CA TYR A 102 3.38 4.71 -6.89
C TYR A 102 4.44 3.78 -6.29
N VAL A 103 5.35 3.20 -7.09
CA VAL A 103 6.36 2.22 -6.62
C VAL A 103 7.08 2.65 -5.34
N ASN A 104 7.53 3.91 -5.29
CA ASN A 104 8.27 4.44 -4.14
C ASN A 104 7.35 4.67 -2.93
N LEU A 105 6.13 5.16 -3.15
CA LEU A 105 5.14 5.32 -2.08
C LEU A 105 4.82 3.98 -1.41
N ILE A 106 4.57 2.94 -2.21
CA ILE A 106 4.24 1.61 -1.69
C ILE A 106 5.44 0.98 -0.99
N ARG A 107 6.63 1.13 -1.56
CA ARG A 107 7.87 0.67 -0.91
C ARG A 107 8.06 1.33 0.45
N ILE A 108 7.96 2.65 0.54
CA ILE A 108 8.07 3.37 1.82
C ILE A 108 6.94 2.95 2.78
N HIS A 109 5.73 2.72 2.26
CA HIS A 109 4.61 2.22 3.06
C HIS A 109 4.95 0.90 3.76
N ILE A 110 5.30 -0.12 2.98
CA ILE A 110 5.54 -1.49 3.46
C ILE A 110 6.76 -1.56 4.38
N LEU A 111 7.80 -0.76 4.13
CA LEU A 111 9.03 -0.81 4.91
C LEU A 111 8.96 0.01 6.21
N TYR A 112 8.32 1.20 6.17
CA TYR A 112 8.45 2.19 7.24
C TYR A 112 7.13 2.73 7.81
N ASN A 113 6.09 2.90 6.98
CA ASN A 113 4.88 3.62 7.43
C ASN A 113 3.73 2.71 7.88
N GLU A 114 3.72 1.44 7.49
CA GLU A 114 2.60 0.52 7.74
C GLU A 114 2.14 0.57 9.20
N SER A 115 3.07 0.41 10.15
CA SER A 115 2.78 0.42 11.60
C SER A 115 2.13 1.71 12.11
N MET A 116 2.33 2.84 11.43
CA MET A 116 1.83 4.16 11.84
C MET A 116 0.47 4.53 11.26
N VAL A 117 0.18 3.96 10.09
CA VAL A 117 -0.99 4.29 9.27
C VAL A 117 -2.04 3.20 9.37
N ASN A 118 -1.67 2.03 9.89
CA ASN A 118 -2.55 0.90 10.07
C ASN A 118 -3.90 1.30 10.68
N HIS A 119 -4.94 1.07 9.89
CA HIS A 119 -6.26 0.84 10.41
C HIS A 119 -6.25 -0.56 11.04
N PRO A 120 -6.87 -0.75 12.21
CA PRO A 120 -7.03 -2.10 12.76
C PRO A 120 -7.67 -2.99 11.70
N PHE A 121 -7.08 -4.17 11.46
CA PHE A 121 -7.70 -5.17 10.61
C PHE A 121 -9.14 -5.37 11.10
N PRO A 122 -10.15 -5.33 10.20
CA PRO A 122 -11.53 -5.48 10.62
C PRO A 122 -11.68 -6.78 11.42
N SER A 123 -12.08 -6.69 12.68
CA SER A 123 -12.21 -7.87 13.56
C SER A 123 -13.10 -8.95 12.93
N ALA A 124 -14.15 -8.54 12.21
CA ALA A 124 -15.03 -9.43 11.46
C ALA A 124 -14.35 -10.19 10.30
N LEU A 125 -13.26 -9.65 9.73
CA LEU A 125 -12.48 -10.37 8.72
C LEU A 125 -11.63 -11.44 9.39
N LEU A 126 -10.96 -11.10 10.49
CA LEU A 126 -10.08 -12.02 11.22
C LEU A 126 -10.84 -13.25 11.73
N SER A 127 -12.08 -13.07 12.20
CA SER A 127 -12.91 -14.17 12.69
C SER A 127 -13.40 -15.14 11.60
N GLN A 128 -13.31 -14.76 10.32
CA GLN A 128 -13.78 -15.55 9.19
C GLN A 128 -12.64 -16.28 8.45
N LEU A 129 -11.38 -15.97 8.75
CA LEU A 129 -10.24 -16.59 8.08
C LEU A 129 -9.97 -17.97 8.67
N SER A 130 -9.88 -18.99 7.80
CA SER A 130 -9.29 -20.27 8.18
C SER A 130 -7.82 -20.08 8.56
N ALA A 131 -7.26 -20.98 9.37
CA ALA A 131 -5.83 -20.96 9.71
C ALA A 131 -4.93 -20.92 8.47
N GLN A 132 -5.34 -21.58 7.37
CA GLN A 132 -4.61 -21.57 6.09
C GLN A 132 -4.66 -20.20 5.41
N ASN A 133 -5.84 -19.59 5.30
CA ASN A 133 -5.99 -18.27 4.68
C ASN A 133 -5.31 -17.17 5.52
N TRP A 134 -5.39 -17.28 6.86
CA TRP A 134 -4.65 -16.39 7.77
C TRP A 134 -3.14 -16.53 7.59
N SER A 135 -2.62 -17.77 7.59
CA SER A 135 -1.19 -18.04 7.41
C SER A 135 -0.69 -17.55 6.05
N ALA A 136 -1.47 -17.76 5.00
CA ALA A 136 -1.13 -17.31 3.66
C ALA A 136 -1.18 -15.79 3.52
N MET A 137 -2.10 -15.09 4.19
CA MET A 137 -2.11 -13.63 4.25
C MET A 137 -0.83 -13.09 4.91
N VAL A 138 -0.44 -13.64 6.07
CA VAL A 138 0.78 -13.25 6.78
C VAL A 138 2.02 -13.53 5.93
N LEU A 139 2.08 -14.71 5.31
CA LEU A 139 3.19 -15.11 4.44
C LEU A 139 3.29 -14.23 3.18
N SER A 140 2.15 -13.88 2.57
CA SER A 140 2.08 -12.97 1.42
C SER A 140 2.67 -11.60 1.77
N HIS A 141 2.27 -11.06 2.92
CA HIS A 141 2.79 -9.79 3.41
C HIS A 141 4.30 -9.83 3.65
N GLY A 142 4.79 -10.90 4.29
CA GLY A 142 6.21 -11.12 4.50
C GLY A 142 7.00 -11.22 3.18
N ALA A 143 6.47 -11.96 2.20
CA ALA A 143 7.09 -12.08 0.88
C ALA A 143 7.20 -10.72 0.17
N ILE A 144 6.11 -9.95 0.14
CA ILE A 144 6.09 -8.59 -0.45
C ILE A 144 7.14 -7.70 0.21
N ARG A 145 7.20 -7.69 1.55
CA ARG A 145 8.17 -6.90 2.31
C ARG A 145 9.61 -7.28 1.96
N MET A 146 9.93 -8.57 1.98
CA MET A 146 11.28 -9.05 1.64
C MET A 146 11.69 -8.68 0.21
N ILE A 147 10.75 -8.69 -0.75
CA ILE A 147 11.01 -8.33 -2.15
C ILE A 147 11.27 -6.84 -2.30
N PHE A 148 10.47 -5.97 -1.67
CA PHE A 148 10.72 -4.53 -1.71
C PHE A 148 12.00 -4.10 -1.00
N GLU A 149 12.43 -4.86 0.02
CA GLU A 149 13.71 -4.66 0.71
C GLU A 149 14.89 -5.20 -0.11
N ASN A 150 14.72 -6.36 -0.78
CA ASN A 150 15.77 -7.06 -1.51
C ASN A 150 15.35 -7.42 -2.95
N PRO A 151 15.21 -6.45 -3.88
CA PRO A 151 14.69 -6.70 -5.23
C PRO A 151 15.50 -7.73 -6.03
N GLN A 152 16.81 -7.84 -5.78
CA GLN A 152 17.67 -8.82 -6.46
C GLN A 152 17.35 -10.28 -6.08
N GLN A 153 16.69 -10.50 -4.95
CA GLN A 153 16.29 -11.82 -4.46
C GLN A 153 14.86 -12.20 -4.83
N GLU A 154 14.17 -11.40 -5.65
CA GLU A 154 12.75 -11.57 -5.98
C GLU A 154 12.42 -13.01 -6.42
N LYS A 155 13.20 -13.57 -7.35
CA LYS A 155 12.99 -14.93 -7.85
C LYS A 155 13.06 -15.98 -6.73
N VAL A 156 14.08 -15.90 -5.88
CA VAL A 156 14.27 -16.84 -4.76
C VAL A 156 13.16 -16.70 -3.73
N ILE A 157 12.72 -15.48 -3.43
CA ILE A 157 11.64 -15.22 -2.48
C ILE A 157 10.31 -15.75 -3.03
N LEU A 158 10.00 -15.52 -4.32
CA LEU A 158 8.79 -16.03 -4.95
C LEU A 158 8.77 -17.56 -5.02
N GLU A 159 9.91 -18.21 -5.28
CA GLU A 159 10.02 -19.67 -5.23
C GLU A 159 9.71 -20.20 -3.83
N ARG A 160 10.30 -19.61 -2.78
CA ARG A 160 10.02 -19.97 -1.37
C ARG A 160 8.58 -19.71 -0.98
N PHE A 161 8.03 -18.58 -1.41
CA PHE A 161 6.63 -18.21 -1.16
C PHE A 161 5.67 -19.24 -1.76
N ARG A 162 5.87 -19.62 -3.02
CA ARG A 162 5.09 -20.67 -3.69
C ARG A 162 5.14 -21.99 -2.91
N SER A 163 6.34 -22.45 -2.55
CA SER A 163 6.50 -23.68 -1.77
C SER A 163 5.84 -23.59 -0.39
N GLY A 164 5.90 -22.42 0.27
CA GLY A 164 5.21 -22.19 1.53
C GLY A 164 3.69 -22.31 1.41
N LEU A 165 3.09 -21.76 0.36
CA LEU A 165 1.66 -21.92 0.09
C LEU A 165 1.28 -23.39 -0.19
N GLU A 166 2.09 -24.12 -0.94
CA GLU A 166 1.87 -25.56 -1.19
C GLU A 166 1.95 -26.41 0.09
N LEU A 167 2.82 -26.04 1.05
CA LEU A 167 2.92 -26.73 2.34
C LEU A 167 1.68 -26.50 3.20
N LEU A 168 1.10 -25.28 3.18
CA LEU A 168 -0.16 -24.97 3.88
C LEU A 168 -1.36 -25.76 3.32
N GLU A 169 -1.32 -26.14 2.05
CA GLU A 169 -2.32 -27.01 1.43
C GLU A 169 -2.21 -28.45 1.96
N LYS A 170 -0.97 -28.97 2.07
CA LYS A 170 -0.70 -30.35 2.53
C LYS A 170 -0.92 -30.54 4.04
N GLY A 171 -0.73 -29.50 4.84
CA GLY A 171 -0.90 -29.54 6.29
C GLY A 171 -2.36 -29.45 6.78
N ALA A 172 -3.34 -29.50 5.89
CA ALA A 172 -4.76 -29.34 6.19
C ALA A 172 -5.45 -30.60 6.78
N ASN A 173 -4.66 -31.62 7.15
CA ASN A 173 -5.16 -32.90 7.68
C ASN A 173 -5.55 -32.80 9.15
#